data_AF-A0A7S0U9K2-F1
#
_entry.id   AF-A0A7S0U9K2-F1
#
_cell.length_a   1.000
_cell.length_b   1.000
_cell.length_c   1.000
_cell.angle_alpha   90.00
_cell.angle_beta   90.00
_cell.angle_gamma   90.00
#
_symmetry.space_group_name_H-M   'P 1'
#
loop_
_entity.id
_entity.type
_entity.pdbx_description
1 polymer ?
#
loop_
_entity_poly.entity_id
_entity_poly.type
_entity_poly.pdbx_seq_one_letter_code
_entity_poly.pdbx_strand_id
1 'polypeptide(L)'
;HGADLETNLNRRSLGQTRVTSKLSEVLECIKRCRAFEYMNRMQCMRVVPYLDYVMLEQGQQLIRQGTRPGVCMFVVFSGKLELFKTSRRGTKKHVSFFEEGEYT
;
A
#
# COMPACT_ATOMS: atom_id res chain seq x y z
N HIS A 1 -2.32 -5.78 32.84
CA HIS A 1 -2.16 -6.27 31.45
C HIS A 1 -3.00 -5.39 30.54
N GLY A 2 -2.37 -4.51 29.77
CA GLY A 2 -3.09 -3.54 28.95
C GLY A 2 -2.10 -2.55 28.36
N ALA A 3 -1.58 -2.89 27.18
CA ALA A 3 -0.81 -2.00 26.33
C ALA A 3 -1.01 -2.50 24.90
N ASP A 4 -2.25 -2.42 24.42
CA ASP A 4 -2.51 -2.54 22.99
C ASP A 4 -1.85 -1.32 22.36
N LEU A 5 -0.73 -1.57 21.69
CA LEU A 5 -0.11 -0.60 20.81
C LEU A 5 -1.17 -0.17 19.79
N GLU A 6 -1.74 1.00 20.02
CA GLU A 6 -2.02 1.94 18.95
C GLU A 6 -0.75 1.98 18.11
N THR A 7 -0.71 1.17 17.05
CA THR A 7 0.24 1.38 15.97
C THR A 7 -0.12 2.75 15.44
N ASN A 8 0.64 3.73 15.93
CA ASN A 8 0.88 5.02 15.34
C ASN A 8 1.35 4.79 13.90
N LEU A 9 0.43 4.36 13.03
CA LEU A 9 0.44 4.72 11.63
C LEU A 9 0.53 6.24 11.69
N ASN A 10 1.75 6.75 11.52
CA ASN A 10 2.03 8.15 11.33
C ASN A 10 1.22 8.54 10.10
N ARG A 11 -0.07 8.83 10.29
CA ARG A 11 -0.91 9.64 9.41
C ARG A 11 -0.31 11.03 9.49
N ARG A 12 0.91 11.19 9.01
CA ARG A 12 1.37 12.48 8.54
C ARG A 12 0.42 12.75 7.40
N SER A 13 -0.61 13.55 7.67
CA SER A 13 -1.31 14.28 6.62
C SER A 13 -0.22 15.08 5.92
N LEU A 14 0.40 14.47 4.91
CA LEU A 14 1.18 15.21 3.96
C LEU A 14 0.14 16.09 3.30
N GLY A 15 0.09 17.35 3.76
CA GLY A 15 -0.86 18.32 3.26
C GLY A 15 -0.91 18.27 1.74
N GLN A 16 -2.10 18.52 1.20
CA GLN A 16 -2.44 18.49 -0.23
C GLN A 16 -1.35 19.07 -1.16
N THR A 17 -0.52 19.98 -0.66
CA THR A 17 0.62 20.63 -1.33
C THR A 17 1.77 19.71 -1.76
N ARG A 18 2.04 18.56 -1.10
CA ARG A 18 3.13 17.64 -1.53
C ARG A 18 2.71 16.62 -2.59
N VAL A 19 1.39 16.41 -2.76
CA VAL A 19 0.82 15.47 -3.73
C VAL A 19 0.96 16.00 -5.16
N THR A 20 1.00 17.33 -5.34
CA THR A 20 1.07 17.96 -6.66
C THR A 20 2.41 17.75 -7.37
N SER A 21 3.54 17.73 -6.66
CA SER A 21 4.88 17.58 -7.26
C SER A 21 5.22 16.15 -7.72
N LYS A 22 4.35 15.17 -7.43
CA LYS A 22 4.51 13.76 -7.83
C LYS A 22 3.29 13.21 -8.57
N LEU A 23 2.34 14.07 -8.95
CA LEU A 23 1.10 13.65 -9.60
C LEU A 23 1.34 12.83 -10.87
N SER A 24 2.35 13.18 -11.67
CA SER A 24 2.75 12.41 -12.86
C SER A 24 3.22 11.01 -12.50
N GLU A 25 4.12 10.88 -11.52
CA GLU A 25 4.64 9.59 -11.04
C GLU A 25 3.51 8.71 -10.49
N VAL A 26 2.60 9.29 -9.72
CA VAL A 26 1.46 8.58 -9.13
C VAL A 26 0.49 8.10 -10.21
N LEU A 27 0.20 8.95 -11.20
CA LEU A 27 -0.61 8.57 -12.35
C LEU A 27 0.03 7.46 -13.17
N GLU A 28 1.36 7.50 -13.35
CA GLU A 28 2.11 6.44 -14.04
C GLU A 28 2.06 5.12 -13.27
N CYS A 29 2.25 5.15 -11.95
CA CYS A 29 2.11 3.98 -11.09
C CYS A 29 0.70 3.37 -11.16
N ILE A 30 -0.35 4.19 -11.03
CA ILE A 30 -1.75 3.73 -11.14
C ILE A 30 -2.02 3.10 -12.51
N LYS A 31 -1.50 3.68 -13.59
CA LYS A 31 -1.67 3.12 -14.94
C LYS A 31 -0.98 1.77 -15.14
N ARG A 32 0.11 1.51 -14.40
CA ARG A 32 0.78 0.19 -14.39
C ARG A 32 0.03 -0.83 -13.54
N CYS A 33 -0.75 -0.37 -12.58
CA CYS A 33 -1.56 -1.24 -11.73
C CYS A 33 -2.73 -1.84 -12.49
N ARG A 34 -2.72 -3.18 -12.61
CA ARG A 34 -3.76 -3.95 -13.33
C ARG A 34 -5.18 -3.71 -12.83
N ALA A 35 -5.36 -3.38 -11.54
CA ALA A 35 -6.68 -3.02 -11.00
C ALA A 35 -7.32 -1.80 -11.70
N PHE A 36 -6.51 -0.98 -12.39
CA PHE A 36 -6.96 0.23 -13.10
C PHE A 36 -6.67 0.16 -14.62
N GLU A 37 -6.38 -1.03 -15.18
CA GLU A 37 -5.88 -1.16 -16.57
C GLU A 37 -6.83 -0.59 -17.64
N TYR A 38 -8.14 -0.63 -17.37
CA TYR A 38 -9.17 -0.11 -18.28
C TYR A 38 -9.56 1.34 -18.02
N MET A 39 -8.96 1.99 -17.02
CA MET A 39 -9.22 3.39 -16.73
C MET A 39 -8.40 4.28 -17.67
N ASN A 40 -9.07 5.21 -18.33
CA ASN A 40 -8.40 6.26 -19.08
C ASN A 40 -7.78 7.31 -18.13
N ARG A 41 -6.95 8.19 -18.70
CA ARG A 41 -6.23 9.22 -17.93
C ARG A 41 -7.16 10.08 -17.06
N MET A 42 -8.34 10.46 -17.57
CA MET A 42 -9.30 11.28 -16.83
C MET A 42 -9.90 10.54 -15.65
N GLN A 43 -10.18 9.24 -15.81
CA GLN A 43 -10.65 8.38 -14.72
C GLN A 43 -9.57 8.20 -13.65
N CYS A 44 -8.32 7.92 -14.03
CA CYS A 44 -7.21 7.86 -13.08
C CYS A 44 -7.02 9.16 -12.30
N MET A 45 -7.09 10.32 -12.97
CA MET A 45 -6.99 11.64 -12.31
C MET A 45 -8.10 11.89 -11.30
N ARG A 46 -9.27 11.25 -11.43
CA ARG A 46 -10.34 11.34 -10.42
C ARG A 46 -10.07 10.47 -9.20
N VAL A 47 -9.25 9.43 -9.31
CA VAL A 47 -8.91 8.52 -8.20
C VAL A 47 -7.79 9.10 -7.35
N VAL A 48 -6.76 9.69 -7.96
CA VAL A 48 -5.57 10.20 -7.25
C VAL A 48 -5.87 11.04 -6.01
N PRO A 49 -6.84 11.98 -6.02
CA PRO A 49 -7.14 12.81 -4.85
C PRO A 49 -7.64 12.04 -3.63
N TYR A 50 -8.13 10.81 -3.81
CA TYR A 50 -8.65 9.94 -2.76
C TYR A 50 -7.63 8.91 -2.25
N LEU A 51 -6.39 8.97 -2.75
CA LEU A 51 -5.33 8.08 -2.31
C LEU A 51 -4.61 8.64 -1.09
N ASP A 52 -4.39 7.76 -0.12
CA ASP A 52 -3.49 8.00 1.01
C ASP A 52 -2.13 7.34 0.77
N TYR A 53 -1.09 7.91 1.38
CA TYR A 53 0.27 7.37 1.34
C TYR A 53 0.60 6.66 2.64
N VAL A 54 1.17 5.47 2.52
CA VAL A 54 1.77 4.74 3.66
C VAL A 54 3.25 4.57 3.36
N MET A 55 4.09 5.10 4.26
CA MET A 55 5.54 4.96 4.20
C MET A 55 5.95 3.92 5.24
N LEU A 56 6.76 2.95 4.81
CA LEU A 56 7.28 1.91 5.68
C LEU A 56 8.80 1.95 5.66
N GLU A 57 9.39 1.77 6.84
CA GLU A 57 10.82 1.48 6.98
C GLU A 57 11.08 -0.01 6.74
N GLN A 58 12.33 -0.35 6.42
CA GLN A 58 12.73 -1.74 6.20
C GLN A 58 12.39 -2.59 7.43
N GLY A 59 11.73 -3.73 7.19
CA GLY A 59 11.31 -4.66 8.24
C GLY A 59 9.94 -4.37 8.86
N GLN A 60 9.31 -3.22 8.57
CA GLN A 60 7.94 -2.95 9.00
C GLN A 60 6.92 -3.77 8.19
N GLN A 61 5.77 -4.07 8.82
CA GLN A 61 4.71 -4.87 8.21
C GLN A 61 3.55 -3.97 7.76
N LEU A 62 3.16 -4.06 6.49
CA LEU A 62 1.96 -3.38 5.98
C LEU A 62 0.68 -4.07 6.45
N ILE A 63 0.61 -5.39 6.26
CA ILE A 63 -0.55 -6.23 6.59
C ILE A 63 -0.06 -7.43 7.41
N ARG A 64 -0.83 -7.81 8.43
CA ARG A 64 -0.59 -9.02 9.21
C ARG A 64 -1.68 -10.06 8.90
N GLN A 65 -1.27 -11.30 8.67
CA GLN A 65 -2.22 -12.40 8.43
C GLN A 65 -3.08 -12.62 9.68
N GLY A 66 -4.40 -12.72 9.50
CA GLY A 66 -5.34 -12.99 10.58
C GLY A 66 -5.73 -11.77 11.43
N THR A 67 -5.23 -10.57 11.12
CA THR A 67 -5.83 -9.33 11.64
C THR A 67 -7.07 -8.93 10.85
N ARG A 68 -7.86 -7.96 11.38
CA ARG A 68 -9.19 -7.49 10.91
C ARG A 68 -9.38 -7.50 9.38
N PRO A 69 -10.63 -7.70 8.89
CA PRO A 69 -10.93 -7.76 7.46
C PRO A 69 -10.36 -6.56 6.71
N GLY A 70 -9.76 -6.83 5.55
CA GLY A 70 -9.19 -5.81 4.68
C GLY A 70 -10.29 -4.84 4.20
N VAL A 71 -10.16 -3.57 4.58
CA VAL A 71 -11.08 -2.49 4.18
C VAL A 71 -10.52 -1.60 3.06
N CYS A 72 -9.29 -1.85 2.62
CA CYS A 72 -8.61 -1.08 1.59
C CYS A 72 -7.67 -1.95 0.77
N MET A 73 -7.31 -1.45 -0.40
CA MET A 73 -6.29 -1.99 -1.30
C MET A 73 -5.04 -1.10 -1.21
N PHE A 74 -3.87 -1.70 -1.34
CA PHE A 74 -2.61 -0.95 -1.43
C PHE A 74 -1.99 -1.14 -2.81
N VAL A 75 -1.40 -0.07 -3.35
CA VAL A 75 -0.58 -0.12 -4.57
C VAL A 75 0.84 0.27 -4.17
N VAL A 76 1.82 -0.53 -4.58
CA VAL A 76 3.23 -0.24 -4.31
C VAL A 76 3.67 0.91 -5.21
N PHE A 77 3.90 2.08 -4.61
CA PHE A 77 4.41 3.24 -5.34
C PHE A 77 5.93 3.18 -5.56
N SER A 78 6.66 2.59 -4.61
CA SER A 78 8.12 2.45 -4.67
C SER A 78 8.60 1.40 -3.68
N GLY A 79 9.75 0.78 -3.96
CA GLY A 79 10.35 -0.24 -3.12
C GLY A 79 9.79 -1.64 -3.38
N LYS A 80 9.93 -2.52 -2.40
CA LYS A 80 9.56 -3.93 -2.50
C LYS A 80 8.90 -4.41 -1.21
N LEU A 81 7.75 -5.06 -1.35
CA LEU A 81 7.08 -5.75 -0.24
C LEU A 81 7.25 -7.25 -0.39
N GLU A 82 7.44 -7.95 0.73
CA GLU A 82 7.55 -9.41 0.75
C GLU A 82 6.28 -10.02 1.34
N LEU A 83 5.70 -10.97 0.61
CA LEU A 83 4.54 -11.72 1.06
C LEU A 83 4.98 -12.99 1.78
N PHE A 84 4.55 -13.11 3.02
CA PHE A 84 4.76 -14.31 3.82
C PHE A 84 3.44 -14.91 4.26
N LYS A 85 3.34 -16.23 4.20
CA LYS A 85 2.23 -16.99 4.76
C LYS A 85 2.69 -17.77 5.97
N THR A 86 1.99 -17.60 7.08
CA THR A 86 2.23 -18.35 8.30
C THR A 86 1.25 -19.51 8.38
N SER A 87 1.78 -20.72 8.55
CA SER A 87 0.97 -21.94 8.70
C SER A 87 0.35 -22.02 10.10
N ARG A 88 -0.60 -22.94 10.30
CA ARG A 88 -1.17 -23.21 11.64
C ARG A 88 -0.12 -23.65 12.67
N ARG A 89 1.03 -24.18 12.22
CA ARG A 89 2.14 -24.61 13.08
C ARG A 89 3.16 -23.48 13.35
N GLY A 90 2.88 -22.25 12.91
CA GLY A 90 3.77 -21.09 13.11
C GLY A 90 4.90 -20.97 12.09
N THR A 91 5.06 -21.92 11.17
CA THR A 91 6.09 -21.83 10.12
C THR A 91 5.75 -20.71 9.13
N LYS A 92 6.68 -19.75 8.98
CA LYS A 92 6.58 -18.65 8.02
C LYS A 92 7.24 -19.05 6.71
N LYS A 93 6.49 -19.01 5.60
CA LYS A 93 6.99 -19.30 4.25
C LYS A 93 6.91 -18.03 3.39
N HIS A 94 8.01 -17.70 2.71
CA HIS A 94 8.02 -16.66 1.69
C HIS A 94 7.23 -17.15 0.47
N VAL A 95 6.26 -16.36 0.02
CA VAL A 95 5.34 -16.72 -1.07
C VAL A 95 5.72 -16.00 -2.35
N SER A 96 5.82 -14.68 -2.30
CA SER A 96 6.10 -13.81 -3.43
C SER A 96 6.55 -12.44 -2.93
N PHE A 97 6.82 -11.53 -3.84
CA PHE A 97 7.02 -10.12 -3.55
C PHE A 97 6.04 -9.27 -4.36
N PHE A 98 5.86 -8.01 -3.94
CA PHE A 98 5.19 -6.97 -4.70
C PHE A 98 6.18 -5.83 -4.99
N GLU A 99 6.24 -5.38 -6.23
CA GLU A 99 7.06 -4.27 -6.72
C GLU A 99 6.18 -3.13 -7.23
N GLU A 100 6.80 -2.05 -7.70
CA GLU A 100 6.11 -0.85 -8.18
C GLU A 100 4.96 -1.18 -9.16
N GLY A 101 3.77 -0.64 -8.87
CA GLY A 101 2.56 -0.83 -9.66
C GLY A 101 1.78 -2.11 -9.32
N GLU A 102 2.33 -3.02 -8.51
CA GLU A 102 1.58 -4.17 -8.02
C GLU A 102 0.69 -3.80 -6.83
N TYR A 103 -0.38 -4.59 -6.60
CA TYR A 103 -1.40 -4.30 -5.61
C TYR A 103 -1.78 -5.51 -4.75
N THR A 104 -2.25 -5.25 -3.52
CA THR A 104 -2.73 -6.24 -2.56
C THR A 104 -4.03 -5.83 -1.89
#